data_AF-A0A074JL26-F1
#
_entry.id   AF-A0A074JL26-F1
#
_cell.length_a   1.000
_cell.length_b   1.000
_cell.length_c   1.000
_cell.angle_alpha   90.00
_cell.angle_beta   90.00
_cell.angle_gamma   90.00
#
_symmetry.space_group_name_H-M   'P 1'
#
loop_
_entity.id
_entity.type
_entity.pdbx_description
1 polymer ?
#
loop_
_entity_poly.entity_id
_entity_poly.type
_entity_poly.pdbx_seq_one_letter_code
_entity_poly.pdbx_strand_id
1 'polypeptide(L)'
;MTRDERLQQIIAILRDGKMHRARDLAARLDVSERTIWRDMAEISAYGVPVEGERGVGYILRRAMGLPPLVLTKEELSALEHLLTLAEAVEDPRLAAGAASLAAKIRAALPSPPAEDAPKDAGEGLAGAEGSR
;
A
#
# COMPACT_ATOMS: atom_id res chain seq x y z
N MET A 1 -20.68 28.61 -11.21
CA MET A 1 -20.47 27.25 -10.66
C MET A 1 -19.94 27.36 -9.24
N THR A 2 -20.56 26.65 -8.29
CA THR A 2 -20.08 26.58 -6.91
C THR A 2 -18.82 25.72 -6.79
N ARG A 3 -18.13 25.77 -5.64
CA ARG A 3 -16.93 24.95 -5.42
C ARG A 3 -17.27 23.46 -5.43
N ASP A 4 -18.29 23.05 -4.67
CA ASP A 4 -18.67 21.64 -4.53
C ASP A 4 -19.11 21.02 -5.85
N GLU A 5 -19.90 21.73 -6.65
CA GLU A 5 -20.28 21.30 -8.01
C GLU A 5 -19.05 21.05 -8.87
N ARG A 6 -18.03 21.93 -8.79
CA ARG A 6 -16.79 21.80 -9.54
C ARG A 6 -15.99 20.58 -9.09
N LEU A 7 -15.85 20.36 -7.78
CA LEU A 7 -15.14 19.18 -7.25
C LEU A 7 -15.82 17.88 -7.70
N GLN A 8 -17.15 17.83 -7.63
CA GLN A 8 -17.92 16.67 -8.11
C GLN A 8 -17.75 16.45 -9.61
N GLN A 9 -17.75 17.51 -10.43
CA GLN A 9 -17.50 17.41 -11.86
C GLN A 9 -16.08 16.94 -12.18
N ILE A 10 -15.06 17.45 -11.48
CA ILE A 10 -13.66 17.00 -11.66
C ILE A 10 -13.57 15.50 -11.37
N ILE A 11 -14.11 15.04 -10.23
CA ILE A 11 -14.12 13.62 -9.87
C ILE A 11 -14.85 12.80 -10.94
N ALA A 12 -16.00 13.26 -11.43
CA ALA A 12 -16.76 12.59 -12.47
C ALA A 12 -15.97 12.45 -13.78
N ILE A 13 -15.19 13.47 -14.16
CA ILE A 13 -14.32 13.41 -15.35
C ILE A 13 -13.21 12.37 -15.15
N LEU A 14 -12.54 12.37 -13.99
CA LEU A 14 -11.41 11.47 -13.73
C LEU A 14 -11.83 10.00 -13.57
N ARG A 15 -13.13 9.70 -13.36
CA ARG A 15 -13.65 8.32 -13.21
C ARG A 15 -13.46 7.44 -14.44
N ASP A 16 -13.15 8.01 -15.61
CA ASP A 16 -12.78 7.23 -16.79
C ASP A 16 -11.42 6.53 -16.67
N GLY A 17 -10.66 6.83 -15.61
CA GLY A 17 -9.35 6.24 -15.34
C GLY A 17 -8.27 6.67 -16.32
N LYS A 18 -8.49 7.75 -17.09
CA LYS A 18 -7.51 8.31 -18.02
C LYS A 18 -6.79 9.49 -17.38
N MET A 19 -5.67 9.86 -18.00
CA MET A 19 -4.93 11.05 -17.61
C MET A 19 -5.55 12.30 -18.25
N HIS A 20 -5.84 13.31 -17.43
CA HIS A 20 -6.41 14.60 -17.84
C HIS A 20 -5.47 15.73 -17.47
N ARG A 21 -5.09 16.60 -18.43
CA ARG A 21 -4.21 17.73 -18.12
C ARG A 21 -5.00 18.84 -17.41
N ALA A 22 -4.32 19.60 -16.55
CA ALA A 22 -4.91 20.72 -15.84
C ALA A 22 -5.55 21.75 -16.78
N ARG A 23 -4.87 22.07 -17.89
CA ARG A 23 -5.36 22.99 -18.94
C ARG A 23 -6.67 22.52 -19.59
N ASP A 24 -6.83 21.21 -19.81
CA ASP A 24 -7.98 20.66 -20.51
C ASP A 24 -9.21 20.67 -19.57
N LEU A 25 -8.98 20.35 -18.30
CA LEU A 25 -9.98 20.48 -17.23
C LEU A 25 -10.38 21.94 -17.01
N ALA A 26 -9.41 22.85 -17.00
CA ALA A 26 -9.61 24.29 -16.84
C ALA A 26 -10.50 24.85 -17.97
N ALA A 27 -10.17 24.52 -19.23
CA ALA A 27 -10.97 24.92 -20.39
C ALA A 27 -12.38 24.33 -20.36
N ARG A 28 -12.53 23.06 -19.96
CA ARG A 28 -13.83 22.38 -19.92
C ARG A 28 -14.76 22.91 -18.83
N LEU A 29 -14.19 23.37 -17.71
CA LEU A 29 -14.94 23.84 -16.53
C LEU A 29 -15.00 25.37 -16.44
N ASP A 30 -14.47 26.09 -17.42
CA ASP A 30 -14.38 27.55 -17.48
C ASP A 30 -13.74 28.16 -16.21
N VAL A 31 -12.57 27.64 -15.84
CA VAL A 31 -11.77 28.10 -14.69
C VAL A 31 -10.29 28.20 -15.03
N SER A 32 -9.50 28.82 -14.16
CA SER A 32 -8.04 28.86 -14.30
C SER A 32 -7.37 27.52 -13.95
N GLU A 33 -6.20 27.24 -14.53
CA GLU A 33 -5.37 26.08 -14.13
C GLU A 33 -4.99 26.11 -12.65
N ARG A 34 -4.77 27.31 -12.08
CA ARG A 34 -4.51 27.49 -10.64
C ARG A 34 -5.69 27.00 -9.79
N THR A 35 -6.92 27.20 -10.27
CA THR A 35 -8.13 26.68 -9.62
C THR A 35 -8.10 25.15 -9.63
N ILE A 36 -7.80 24.53 -10.78
CA ILE A 36 -7.68 23.07 -10.89
C ILE A 36 -6.61 22.52 -9.95
N TRP A 37 -5.42 23.13 -9.88
CA TRP A 37 -4.38 22.66 -8.96
C TRP A 37 -4.82 22.69 -7.50
N ARG A 38 -5.54 23.73 -7.09
CA ARG A 38 -6.07 23.86 -5.73
C ARG A 38 -7.16 22.82 -5.46
N ASP A 39 -8.08 22.66 -6.42
CA ASP A 39 -9.16 21.68 -6.31
C ASP A 39 -8.61 20.24 -6.26
N MET A 40 -7.53 19.92 -7.00
CA MET A 40 -6.88 18.59 -6.94
C MET A 40 -6.25 18.32 -5.58
N ALA A 41 -5.59 19.32 -4.97
CA ALA A 41 -5.05 19.19 -3.62
C ALA A 41 -6.17 18.94 -2.59
N GLU A 42 -7.31 19.59 -2.77
CA GLU A 42 -8.48 19.41 -1.92
C GLU A 42 -9.15 18.04 -2.11
N ILE A 43 -9.33 17.59 -3.35
CA ILE A 43 -9.85 16.26 -3.68
C ILE A 43 -8.97 15.18 -3.03
N SER A 44 -7.65 15.33 -3.12
CA SER A 44 -6.70 14.43 -2.45
C SER A 44 -6.84 14.47 -0.92
N ALA A 45 -7.03 15.66 -0.33
CA ALA A 45 -7.24 15.80 1.12
C ALA A 45 -8.54 15.14 1.59
N TYR A 46 -9.56 15.03 0.73
CA TYR A 46 -10.79 14.27 0.99
C TYR A 46 -10.64 12.74 0.85
N GLY A 47 -9.42 12.23 0.65
CA GLY A 47 -9.14 10.80 0.55
C GLY A 47 -9.51 10.19 -0.80
N VAL A 48 -9.83 11.03 -1.80
CA VAL A 48 -10.03 10.55 -3.17
C VAL A 48 -8.65 10.27 -3.78
N PRO A 49 -8.40 9.07 -4.34
CA PRO A 49 -7.09 8.63 -4.83
C PRO A 49 -6.72 9.26 -6.18
N VAL A 50 -6.63 10.58 -6.21
CA VAL A 50 -6.15 11.33 -7.37
C VAL A 50 -4.64 11.45 -7.29
N GLU A 51 -3.96 10.97 -8.32
CA GLU A 51 -2.52 11.17 -8.53
C GLU A 51 -2.32 12.19 -9.66
N GLY A 52 -1.25 12.98 -9.58
CA GLY A 52 -0.87 13.87 -10.68
C GLY A 52 0.15 14.92 -10.30
N GLU A 53 0.86 15.41 -11.32
CA GLU A 53 1.87 16.46 -11.20
C GLU A 53 1.55 17.62 -12.14
N ARG A 54 1.93 18.84 -11.73
CA ARG A 54 1.80 20.04 -12.58
C ARG A 54 2.57 19.83 -13.89
N GLY A 55 1.91 20.09 -15.02
CA GLY A 55 2.50 19.91 -16.36
C GLY A 55 2.33 18.52 -16.96
N VAL A 56 2.05 17.49 -16.14
CA VAL A 56 1.79 16.11 -16.62
C VAL A 56 0.28 15.89 -16.76
N GLY A 57 -0.47 16.06 -15.68
CA GLY A 57 -1.91 15.81 -15.61
C GLY A 57 -2.29 15.00 -14.38
N TYR A 58 -3.58 14.69 -14.28
CA TYR A 58 -4.21 14.02 -13.13
C TYR A 58 -4.95 12.77 -13.58
N ILE A 59 -4.97 11.75 -12.74
CA ILE A 59 -5.67 10.48 -12.93
C ILE A 59 -6.28 10.04 -11.60
N LEU A 60 -7.52 9.54 -11.65
CA LEU A 60 -8.12 8.87 -10.50
C LEU A 60 -7.72 7.40 -10.56
N ARG A 61 -6.80 6.98 -9.67
CA ARG A 61 -6.52 5.56 -9.53
C ARG A 61 -7.70 4.89 -8.85
N ARG A 62 -8.09 3.70 -9.30
CA ARG A 62 -8.89 2.81 -8.45
C ARG A 62 -8.01 2.45 -7.25
N ALA A 63 -8.27 3.05 -6.10
CA ALA A 63 -7.68 2.58 -4.85
C ALA A 63 -8.16 1.15 -4.61
N MET A 64 -7.33 0.17 -4.95
CA MET A 64 -7.51 -1.19 -4.48
C MET A 64 -6.85 -1.28 -3.10
N GLY A 65 -7.58 -0.85 -2.08
CA GLY A 65 -7.22 -1.10 -0.69
C GLY A 65 -7.88 -2.40 -0.24
N LEU A 66 -7.15 -3.20 0.53
CA LEU A 66 -7.79 -4.27 1.31
C LEU A 66 -8.43 -3.63 2.54
N PRO A 67 -9.66 -4.00 2.93
CA PRO A 67 -10.21 -3.61 4.23
C PRO A 67 -9.31 -4.16 5.35
N PRO A 68 -9.47 -3.71 6.61
CA PRO A 68 -8.79 -4.33 7.74
C PRO A 68 -9.06 -5.84 7.78
N LEU A 69 -8.00 -6.64 7.66
CA LEU A 69 -8.05 -8.10 7.73
C LEU A 69 -7.47 -8.55 9.06
N VAL A 70 -8.17 -9.46 9.73
CA VAL A 70 -7.64 -10.21 10.87
C VAL A 70 -7.23 -11.57 10.31
N LEU A 71 -5.95 -11.91 10.44
CA LEU A 71 -5.39 -13.18 9.99
C LEU A 71 -5.04 -14.05 11.19
N THR A 72 -5.31 -15.34 11.10
CA THR A 72 -4.76 -16.33 12.03
C THR A 72 -3.26 -16.55 11.79
N LYS A 73 -2.57 -17.23 12.72
CA LYS A 73 -1.16 -17.58 12.55
C LYS A 73 -0.97 -18.50 11.34
N GLU A 74 -1.90 -19.42 11.13
CA GLU A 74 -1.90 -20.38 10.04
C GLU A 74 -2.14 -19.68 8.69
N GLU A 75 -3.09 -18.75 8.62
CA GLU A 75 -3.37 -17.96 7.41
C GLU A 75 -2.20 -17.06 7.03
N LEU A 76 -1.55 -16.45 8.02
CA LEU A 76 -0.33 -15.66 7.79
C LEU A 76 0.81 -16.53 7.25
N SER A 77 1.03 -17.69 7.84
CA SER A 77 2.07 -18.63 7.39
C SER A 77 1.82 -19.12 5.96
N ALA A 78 0.55 -19.41 5.63
CA ALA A 78 0.15 -19.78 4.28
C ALA A 78 0.39 -18.63 3.29
N LEU A 79 0.07 -17.40 3.68
CA LEU A 79 0.28 -16.22 2.85
C LEU A 79 1.77 -15.96 2.56
N GLU A 80 2.65 -16.09 3.56
CA GLU A 80 4.10 -15.96 3.36
C GLU A 80 4.66 -17.01 2.39
N HIS A 81 4.20 -18.25 2.48
CA HIS A 81 4.58 -19.31 1.55
C HIS A 81 4.12 -18.98 0.13
N LEU A 82 2.87 -18.54 -0.04
CA LEU A 82 2.32 -18.17 -1.35
C LEU A 82 3.08 -16.99 -1.98
N LEU A 83 3.46 -16.00 -1.18
CA LEU A 83 4.25 -14.86 -1.66
C LEU A 83 5.64 -15.27 -2.11
N THR A 84 6.30 -16.16 -1.36
CA THR A 84 7.60 -16.72 -1.74
C THR A 84 7.52 -17.46 -3.09
N LEU A 85 6.47 -18.26 -3.29
CA LEU A 85 6.23 -18.91 -4.58
C LEU A 85 5.96 -17.90 -5.70
N ALA A 86 5.19 -16.86 -5.43
CA ALA A 86 4.86 -15.81 -6.39
C ALA A 86 6.06 -14.92 -6.77
N GLU A 87 7.06 -14.78 -5.90
CA GLU A 87 8.32 -14.09 -6.22
C GLU A 87 9.21 -14.90 -7.19
N ALA A 88 9.06 -16.22 -7.22
CA ALA A 88 9.87 -17.13 -8.05
C ALA A 88 9.30 -17.38 -9.46
N VAL A 89 8.16 -16.79 -9.81
CA VAL A 89 7.53 -16.95 -11.12
C VAL A 89 8.28 -16.15 -12.21
N GLU A 90 8.20 -16.62 -13.46
CA GLU A 90 8.88 -15.98 -14.60
C GLU A 90 8.28 -14.62 -14.99
N ASP A 91 7.03 -14.31 -14.65
CA ASP A 91 6.43 -12.99 -14.93
C ASP A 91 7.04 -11.91 -14.01
N PRO A 92 7.87 -10.99 -14.53
CA PRO A 92 8.58 -10.02 -13.70
C PRO A 92 7.63 -9.04 -13.00
N ARG A 93 6.45 -8.78 -13.56
CA ARG A 93 5.46 -7.89 -12.95
C ARG A 93 4.80 -8.55 -11.76
N LEU A 94 4.52 -9.85 -11.86
CA LEU A 94 3.94 -10.62 -10.76
C LEU A 94 4.96 -10.78 -9.62
N ALA A 95 6.21 -11.12 -9.95
CA ALA A 95 7.29 -11.23 -8.97
C ALA A 95 7.53 -9.91 -8.22
N ALA A 96 7.61 -8.78 -8.94
CA ALA A 96 7.76 -7.46 -8.32
C ALA A 96 6.55 -7.08 -7.44
N GLY A 97 5.33 -7.44 -7.88
CA GLY A 97 4.11 -7.25 -7.10
C GLY A 97 4.11 -8.06 -5.79
N ALA A 98 4.54 -9.33 -5.86
CA ALA A 98 4.66 -10.22 -4.71
C ALA A 98 5.68 -9.68 -3.69
N ALA A 99 6.86 -9.26 -4.15
CA ALA A 99 7.89 -8.66 -3.30
C ALA A 99 7.39 -7.39 -2.58
N SER A 100 6.68 -6.51 -3.31
CA SER A 100 6.08 -5.31 -2.72
C SER A 100 4.99 -5.64 -1.69
N LEU A 101 4.15 -6.63 -1.97
CA LEU A 101 3.09 -7.07 -1.05
C LEU A 101 3.68 -7.69 0.22
N ALA A 102 4.70 -8.54 0.10
CA ALA A 102 5.40 -9.13 1.23
C ALA A 102 6.02 -8.07 2.14
N ALA A 103 6.65 -7.04 1.57
CA ALA A 103 7.19 -5.92 2.33
C ALA A 103 6.11 -5.18 3.14
N LYS A 104 4.93 -4.94 2.55
CA LYS A 104 3.79 -4.29 3.23
C LYS A 104 3.26 -5.13 4.39
N ILE A 105 3.15 -6.44 4.21
CA ILE A 105 2.67 -7.35 5.25
C ILE A 105 3.65 -7.41 6.41
N ARG A 106 4.95 -7.62 6.14
CA ARG A 106 6.00 -7.66 7.18
C ARG A 106 6.05 -6.37 7.98
N ALA A 107 5.84 -5.21 7.34
CA ALA A 107 5.78 -3.92 8.00
C ALA A 107 4.52 -3.73 8.87
N ALA A 108 3.43 -4.45 8.59
CA ALA A 108 2.19 -4.38 9.34
C ALA A 108 2.14 -5.37 10.53
N LEU A 109 3.03 -6.37 10.57
CA LEU A 109 3.09 -7.31 11.67
C LEU A 109 3.72 -6.67 12.91
N PRO A 110 3.15 -6.88 14.11
CA PRO A 110 3.81 -6.48 15.34
C PRO A 110 5.14 -7.23 15.47
N SER A 111 6.19 -6.56 15.96
CA SER A 111 7.44 -7.24 16.33
C SER A 111 7.10 -8.37 17.31
N PRO A 112 7.70 -9.57 17.16
CA PRO A 112 7.44 -10.66 18.08
C PRO A 112 7.69 -10.14 19.51
N PRO A 113 6.80 -10.41 20.46
CA PRO A 113 7.09 -10.10 21.85
C PRO A 113 8.43 -10.76 22.20
N ALA A 114 9.33 -9.98 22.77
CA ALA A 114 10.62 -10.46 23.23
C ALA A 114 10.43 -11.31 24.48
N GLU A 115 9.81 -12.48 24.36
CA GLU A 115 9.73 -13.47 25.45
C GLU A 115 9.20 -14.80 24.91
N ASP A 116 10.13 -15.61 24.42
CA ASP A 116 10.24 -17.05 24.72
C ASP A 116 11.63 -17.47 24.23
N ALA A 117 12.66 -16.85 24.81
CA ALA A 117 13.99 -17.44 24.77
C ALA A 117 13.90 -18.72 25.63
N PRO A 118 14.17 -19.91 25.09
CA PRO A 118 14.24 -21.11 25.92
C PRO A 118 15.30 -20.89 26.99
N LYS A 119 14.89 -20.87 28.26
CA LYS A 119 15.79 -20.77 29.43
C LYS A 119 16.50 -22.08 29.75
N ASP A 120 16.58 -23.00 28.80
CA ASP A 120 17.19 -24.32 28.99
C ASP A 120 18.53 -24.41 28.26
N ALA A 121 19.47 -23.55 28.66
CA ALA A 121 20.87 -23.65 28.27
C ALA A 121 21.75 -23.29 29.48
N GLY A 122 21.71 -24.11 30.51
CA GLY A 122 22.53 -23.89 31.68
C GLY A 122 22.36 -24.92 32.78
N GLU A 123 22.61 -26.21 32.47
CA GLU A 123 23.18 -27.17 33.42
C GLU A 123 23.58 -28.46 32.67
N GLY A 124 24.63 -28.31 31.86
CA GLY A 124 25.39 -29.45 31.35
C GLY A 124 26.34 -29.96 32.43
N LEU A 125 26.19 -31.25 32.76
CA LEU A 125 27.28 -32.22 32.77
C LEU A 125 28.63 -31.74 33.35
N ALA A 126 28.78 -31.85 34.68
CA ALA A 126 30.09 -32.03 35.29
C ALA A 126 29.96 -33.08 36.40
N GLY A 127 30.44 -34.30 36.14
CA GLY A 127 30.46 -35.36 37.15
C GLY A 127 30.59 -36.77 36.59
N ALA A 128 31.36 -36.96 35.52
CA ALA A 128 31.88 -38.28 35.18
C ALA A 128 33.24 -38.46 35.88
N GLU A 129 33.30 -39.50 36.70
CA GLU A 129 34.48 -40.31 37.03
C GLU A 129 35.52 -39.80 38.04
N GLY A 130 35.77 -40.61 39.07
CA GLY A 130 37.09 -40.66 39.71
C GLY A 130 37.18 -41.12 41.17
N SER A 131 37.25 -42.44 41.36
CA SER A 131 38.26 -43.11 42.21
C SER A 131 38.03 -43.30 43.73
N ARG A 132 38.09 -44.60 44.09
CA ARG A 132 38.42 -45.28 45.37
C ARG A 132 37.31 -45.58 46.36
#